data_AF-A0A8B8FIZ3-F1
#
_entry.id   AF-A0A8B8FIZ3-F1
#
_cell.length_a   1.000
_cell.length_b   1.000
_cell.length_c   1.000
_cell.angle_alpha   90.00
_cell.angle_beta   90.00
_cell.angle_gamma   90.00
#
_symmetry.space_group_name_H-M   'P 1'
#
loop_
_entity.id
_entity.type
_entity.pdbx_description
1 polymer ?
#
loop_
_entity_poly.entity_id
_entity_poly.type
_entity_poly.pdbx_seq_one_letter_code
_entity_poly.pdbx_strand_id
1 'polypeptide(L)'
;MHLMSMVNKQLNFLFPYTPSFICHQIYDADVIRYAILPIGQLSEKAQESRNKDYKIYRQHHTRKNSRINTNEDLLHVLLILSDPLISTIKLLPKKKKKTYQMKLNRY
;
A
#
# COMPACT_ATOMS: atom_id res chain seq x y z
N MET A 1 -16.23 -23.26 -25.33
CA MET A 1 -16.29 -21.99 -24.55
C MET A 1 -17.60 -21.78 -23.78
N HIS A 2 -18.74 -22.27 -24.26
CA HIS A 2 -20.05 -22.07 -23.60
C HIS A 2 -20.17 -22.73 -22.21
N LEU A 3 -19.67 -23.96 -22.05
CA LEU A 3 -19.69 -24.70 -20.77
C LEU A 3 -18.87 -24.00 -19.67
N MET A 4 -17.69 -23.45 -20.00
CA MET A 4 -16.86 -22.69 -19.07
C MET A 4 -17.51 -21.35 -18.65
N SER A 5 -18.28 -20.72 -19.53
CA SER A 5 -19.06 -19.53 -19.18
C SER A 5 -20.21 -19.87 -18.21
N MET A 6 -20.90 -20.98 -18.43
CA MET A 6 -21.99 -21.43 -17.55
C MET A 6 -21.49 -21.86 -16.17
N VAL A 7 -20.36 -22.58 -16.10
CA VAL A 7 -19.73 -22.98 -14.83
C VAL A 7 -19.26 -21.75 -14.04
N ASN A 8 -18.64 -20.77 -14.69
CA ASN A 8 -18.26 -19.51 -14.03
C ASN A 8 -19.47 -18.71 -13.53
N LYS A 9 -20.56 -18.66 -14.31
CA LYS A 9 -21.82 -18.02 -13.88
C LYS A 9 -22.44 -18.71 -12.66
N GLN A 10 -22.41 -20.06 -12.61
CA GLN A 10 -22.88 -20.83 -11.45
C GLN A 10 -21.98 -20.63 -10.21
N LEU A 11 -20.66 -20.58 -10.38
CA LEU A 11 -19.71 -20.32 -9.28
C LEU A 11 -19.88 -18.92 -8.67
N ASN A 12 -20.10 -17.91 -9.50
CA ASN A 12 -20.31 -16.52 -9.07
C ASN A 12 -21.65 -16.30 -8.34
N PHE A 13 -22.63 -17.18 -8.59
CA PHE A 13 -23.91 -17.16 -7.88
C PHE A 13 -23.77 -17.68 -6.44
N LEU A 14 -22.88 -18.65 -6.23
CA LEU A 14 -22.63 -19.23 -4.91
C LEU A 14 -21.69 -18.36 -4.04
N PHE A 15 -20.79 -17.60 -4.68
CA PHE A 15 -19.87 -16.68 -4.00
C PHE A 15 -19.92 -15.30 -4.66
N PRO A 16 -20.74 -14.36 -4.16
CA PRO A 16 -20.79 -13.02 -4.70
C PRO A 16 -19.45 -12.32 -4.53
N TYR A 17 -19.01 -11.64 -5.59
CA TYR A 17 -17.74 -10.93 -5.59
C TYR A 17 -17.72 -9.82 -4.53
N THR A 18 -16.54 -9.58 -3.96
CA THR A 18 -16.34 -8.44 -3.07
C THR A 18 -16.47 -7.13 -3.86
N PRO A 19 -16.92 -6.04 -3.22
CA PRO A 19 -17.02 -4.74 -3.89
C PRO A 19 -15.68 -4.28 -4.47
N SER A 20 -14.56 -4.61 -3.83
CA SER A 20 -13.22 -4.33 -4.35
C SER A 20 -12.93 -5.02 -5.69
N PHE A 21 -13.35 -6.28 -5.85
CA PHE A 21 -13.16 -7.04 -7.08
C PHE A 21 -14.00 -6.46 -8.22
N ILE A 22 -15.25 -6.09 -7.92
CA ILE A 22 -16.16 -5.47 -8.89
C ILE A 22 -15.61 -4.10 -9.35
N CYS A 23 -15.15 -3.27 -8.42
CA CYS A 23 -14.55 -1.98 -8.75
C CYS A 23 -13.31 -2.13 -9.64
N HIS A 24 -12.45 -3.10 -9.36
CA HIS A 24 -11.28 -3.38 -10.20
C HIS A 24 -11.71 -3.85 -11.61
N GLN A 25 -12.67 -4.76 -11.71
CA GLN A 25 -13.10 -5.26 -13.02
C GLN A 25 -13.75 -4.18 -13.91
N ILE A 26 -14.42 -3.20 -13.31
CA ILE A 26 -15.14 -2.16 -14.05
C ILE A 26 -14.26 -0.93 -14.33
N TYR A 27 -13.47 -0.47 -13.34
CA TYR A 27 -12.82 0.84 -13.39
C TYR A 27 -11.31 0.80 -13.59
N ASP A 28 -10.63 -0.35 -13.45
CA ASP A 28 -9.17 -0.38 -13.39
C ASP A 28 -8.49 0.13 -14.68
N ALA A 29 -9.07 -0.16 -15.85
CA ALA A 29 -8.53 0.34 -17.12
C ALA A 29 -8.58 1.88 -17.22
N ASP A 30 -9.65 2.49 -16.75
CA ASP A 30 -9.80 3.96 -16.78
C ASP A 30 -8.91 4.60 -15.72
N VAL A 31 -8.83 4.00 -14.52
CA VAL A 31 -7.92 4.47 -13.46
C VAL A 31 -6.47 4.42 -13.94
N ILE A 32 -6.03 3.35 -14.61
CA ILE A 32 -4.68 3.25 -15.17
C ILE A 32 -4.43 4.32 -16.24
N ARG A 33 -5.43 4.60 -17.09
CA ARG A 33 -5.31 5.58 -18.18
C ARG A 33 -5.23 7.03 -17.70
N TYR A 34 -6.00 7.37 -16.67
CA TYR A 34 -6.12 8.75 -16.19
C TYR A 34 -5.29 9.06 -14.93
N ALA A 35 -4.72 8.06 -14.26
CA ALA A 35 -3.87 8.29 -13.10
C ALA A 35 -2.58 9.03 -13.48
N ILE A 36 -2.26 10.07 -12.71
CA ILE A 36 -1.04 10.87 -12.87
C ILE A 36 0.21 10.07 -12.48
N LEU A 37 0.06 9.12 -11.55
CA LEU A 37 1.14 8.30 -11.02
C LEU A 37 0.80 6.80 -11.13
N PRO A 38 1.81 5.94 -11.32
CA PRO A 38 1.66 4.50 -11.19
C PRO A 38 0.92 4.11 -9.89
N ILE A 39 -0.04 3.19 -10.00
CA ILE A 39 -0.89 2.73 -8.88
C ILE A 39 -0.05 2.29 -7.66
N GLY A 40 1.11 1.69 -7.90
CA GLY A 40 2.03 1.28 -6.82
C GLY A 40 2.55 2.45 -5.97
N GLN A 41 2.71 3.64 -6.54
CA GLN A 41 3.12 4.85 -5.81
C GLN A 41 1.96 5.49 -5.03
N LEU A 42 0.73 5.28 -5.48
CA LEU A 42 -0.50 5.72 -4.79
C LEU A 42 -0.97 4.74 -3.72
N SER A 43 -0.20 3.67 -3.43
CA SER A 43 -0.61 2.60 -2.54
C SER A 43 -0.54 2.99 -1.06
N GLU A 44 -1.62 2.71 -0.32
CA GLU A 44 -1.72 2.91 1.13
C GLU A 44 -0.69 2.10 1.94
N LYS A 45 -0.17 1.00 1.38
CA LYS A 45 0.78 0.10 2.06
C LYS A 45 2.04 0.81 2.57
N ALA A 46 2.48 1.86 1.88
CA ALA A 46 3.61 2.67 2.32
C ALA A 46 3.30 3.35 3.66
N GLN A 47 2.10 3.93 3.80
CA GLN A 47 1.63 4.55 5.03
C GLN A 47 1.39 3.52 6.14
N GLU A 48 0.74 2.38 5.84
CA GLU A 48 0.53 1.33 6.83
C GLU A 48 1.83 0.77 7.41
N SER A 49 2.88 0.66 6.58
CA SER A 49 4.18 0.19 7.04
C SER A 49 4.77 1.08 8.14
N ARG A 50 4.46 2.39 8.12
CA ARG A 50 4.90 3.38 9.11
C ARG A 50 4.16 3.25 10.44
N ASN A 51 3.03 2.54 10.51
CA ASN A 51 2.35 2.27 11.77
C ASN A 51 3.19 1.43 12.73
N LYS A 52 4.11 0.61 12.21
CA LYS A 52 5.09 -0.10 13.03
C LYS A 52 6.04 0.87 13.72
N ASP A 53 6.58 1.81 12.95
CA ASP A 53 7.48 2.85 13.45
C ASP A 53 6.76 3.73 14.49
N TYR A 54 5.51 4.10 14.22
CA TYR A 54 4.68 4.87 15.17
C TYR A 54 4.61 4.20 16.55
N LYS A 55 4.34 2.89 16.61
CA LYS A 55 4.27 2.16 17.89
C LYS A 55 5.61 2.18 18.62
N ILE A 56 6.72 2.02 17.90
CA ILE A 56 8.08 2.02 18.46
C ILE A 56 8.44 3.39 19.03
N TYR A 57 8.23 4.47 18.26
CA TYR A 57 8.51 5.82 18.71
C TYR A 57 7.63 6.22 19.88
N ARG A 58 6.34 5.84 19.83
CA ARG A 58 5.44 6.04 20.96
C ARG A 58 5.94 5.33 22.20
N GLN A 59 6.51 4.14 22.12
CA GLN A 59 6.95 3.42 23.32
C GLN A 59 8.26 3.97 23.89
N HIS A 60 9.22 4.31 23.03
CA HIS A 60 10.61 4.53 23.45
C HIS A 60 11.13 5.97 23.32
N HIS A 61 10.44 6.85 22.59
CA HIS A 61 10.99 8.18 22.22
C HIS A 61 10.11 9.36 22.65
N THR A 62 9.05 9.12 23.43
CA THR A 62 8.13 10.16 23.91
C THR A 62 8.17 10.32 25.42
N ARG A 63 7.98 11.54 25.91
CA ARG A 63 7.74 11.82 27.33
C ARG A 63 6.43 11.18 27.78
N LYS A 64 6.44 10.52 28.96
CA LYS A 64 5.30 9.79 29.54
C LYS A 64 4.57 10.57 30.64
N ASN A 65 4.62 11.89 30.58
CA ASN A 65 4.02 12.77 31.59
C ASN A 65 2.56 13.14 31.26
N SER A 66 2.22 13.39 30.00
CA SER A 66 0.86 13.70 29.55
C SER A 66 0.62 13.21 28.12
N ARG A 67 -0.65 13.04 27.75
CA ARG A 67 -1.02 12.66 26.37
C ARG A 67 -0.67 13.74 25.36
N ILE A 68 -0.77 15.01 25.75
CA ILE A 68 -0.44 16.17 24.89
C ILE A 68 1.04 16.11 24.55
N ASN A 69 1.90 16.04 25.56
CA ASN A 69 3.36 15.99 25.37
C ASN A 69 3.78 14.72 24.60
N THR A 70 3.12 13.59 24.85
CA THR A 70 3.36 12.35 24.08
C THR A 70 3.08 12.56 22.59
N ASN A 71 1.98 13.24 22.25
CA ASN A 71 1.58 13.47 20.88
C ASN A 71 2.46 14.52 20.19
N GLU A 72 2.88 15.56 20.91
CA GLU A 72 3.86 16.54 20.42
C GLU A 72 5.17 15.87 20.06
N ASP A 73 5.74 15.07 20.97
CA ASP A 73 6.99 14.36 20.73
C ASP A 73 6.87 13.38 19.54
N LEU A 74 5.74 12.69 19.44
CA LEU A 74 5.44 11.83 18.29
C LEU A 74 5.43 12.60 16.97
N LEU A 75 4.74 13.74 16.92
CA LEU A 75 4.65 14.56 15.72
C LEU A 75 6.03 15.09 15.33
N HIS A 76 6.82 15.59 16.28
CA HIS A 76 8.17 16.07 16.00
C HIS A 76 9.06 14.96 15.40
N VAL A 77 9.03 13.76 15.98
CA VAL A 77 9.80 12.63 15.45
C VAL A 77 9.32 12.24 14.05
N LEU A 78 8.01 12.18 13.83
CA LEU A 78 7.47 11.83 12.51
C LEU A 78 7.85 12.86 11.43
N LEU A 79 7.84 14.16 11.76
CA LEU A 79 8.25 15.24 10.86
C LEU A 79 9.73 15.13 10.47
N ILE A 80 10.61 14.87 11.45
CA ILE A 80 12.04 14.66 11.21
C ILE A 80 12.28 13.44 10.31
N LEU A 81 11.47 12.40 10.44
CA LEU A 81 11.59 11.19 9.62
C LEU A 81 11.07 11.37 8.19
N SER A 82 10.10 12.26 7.99
CA SER A 82 9.56 12.59 6.67
C SER A 82 10.39 13.61 5.90
N ASP A 83 11.34 14.28 6.56
CA ASP A 83 12.18 15.29 5.95
C ASP A 83 13.01 14.71 4.78
N PRO A 84 12.87 15.24 3.54
CA PRO A 84 13.58 14.73 2.37
C PRO A 84 15.11 14.85 2.47
N LEU A 85 15.61 15.95 3.03
CA LEU A 85 17.05 16.18 3.18
C LEU A 85 17.65 15.16 4.15
N ILE A 86 17.02 14.97 5.30
CA ILE A 86 17.46 13.98 6.29
C ILE A 86 17.34 12.56 5.69
N SER A 87 16.29 12.29 4.92
CA SER A 87 16.09 10.98 4.29
C SER A 87 17.16 10.65 3.24
N THR A 88 17.66 11.64 2.50
CA THR A 88 18.68 11.44 1.45
C THR A 88 20.08 11.26 2.03
N ILE A 89 20.37 11.87 3.18
CA ILE A 89 21.66 11.73 3.87
C ILE A 89 21.74 10.39 4.62
N LYS A 90 20.61 9.83 5.06
CA LYS A 90 20.57 8.54 5.76
C LYS A 90 21.03 7.40 4.86
N LEU A 91 22.07 6.67 5.30
CA LEU A 91 22.54 5.48 4.60
C LEU A 91 21.52 4.34 4.77
N LEU A 92 20.83 3.98 3.69
CA LEU A 92 19.84 2.89 3.70
C LEU A 92 20.38 1.63 3.00
N PRO A 93 20.11 0.43 3.54
CA PRO A 93 20.48 -0.82 2.89
C PRO A 93 19.70 -0.98 1.57
N LYS A 94 20.40 -1.34 0.49
CA LYS A 94 19.79 -1.56 -0.83
C LYS A 94 18.87 -2.78 -0.81
N LYS A 95 17.61 -2.62 -1.26
CA LYS A 95 16.70 -3.75 -1.45
C LYS A 95 17.13 -4.60 -2.64
N LYS A 96 17.10 -5.93 -2.47
CA LYS A 96 17.30 -6.90 -3.55
C LYS A 96 16.13 -6.84 -4.53
N LYS A 97 16.43 -6.74 -5.84
CA LYS A 97 15.39 -6.80 -6.89
C LYS A 97 14.85 -8.22 -6.98
N LYS A 98 13.52 -8.36 -7.07
CA LYS A 98 12.86 -9.64 -7.33
C LYS A 98 12.63 -9.79 -8.83
N THR A 99 12.79 -11.00 -9.34
CA THR A 99 12.51 -11.35 -10.74
C THR A 99 11.00 -11.48 -10.92
N TYR A 100 10.45 -10.86 -11.98
CA TYR A 100 9.05 -10.98 -12.34
C TYR A 100 8.86 -12.09 -13.39
N GLN A 101 7.81 -12.89 -13.25
CA GLN A 101 7.42 -13.88 -14.25
C GLN A 101 6.77 -13.17 -15.44
N MET A 102 7.39 -13.23 -16.62
CA MET A 102 6.74 -12.76 -17.85
C MET A 102 5.73 -13.83 -18.30
N LYS A 103 4.45 -13.48 -18.39
CA LYS A 103 3.47 -14.30 -19.11
C LYS A 103 3.68 -14.07 -20.61
N LEU A 104 4.07 -15.13 -21.32
CA LEU A 104 4.07 -15.18 -22.79
C LEU A 104 2.63 -15.07 -23.27
N ASN A 105 2.32 -13.99 -23.99
CA ASN A 105 1.09 -13.92 -24.77
C ASN A 105 1.23 -14.93 -25.92
N ARG A 106 0.61 -16.10 -25.79
CA ARG A 106 0.39 -16.98 -26.94
C ARG A 106 -0.67 -16.32 -27.82
N TYR A 107 -0.22 -15.87 -28.99
CA TYR A 107 -1.07 -15.48 -30.11
C TYR A 107 -1.93 -16.67 -30.58
#